data_AF-A0A9C9VL68-F1
#
_entry.id   AF-A0A9C9VL68-F1
#
_cell.length_a   1.000
_cell.length_b   1.000
_cell.length_c   1.000
_cell.angle_alpha   90.00
_cell.angle_beta   90.00
_cell.angle_gamma   90.00
#
_symmetry.space_group_name_H-M   'P 1'
#
loop_
_entity.id
_entity.type
_entity.pdbx_description
1 polymer ?
#
loop_
_entity_poly.entity_id
_entity_poly.type
_entity_poly.pdbx_seq_one_letter_code
_entity_poly.pdbx_strand_id
1 'polypeptide(L)'
;RYTVHVASNAPDGSADFTLAVTADGGYSTDLSFNSIVGNPKNVFVWDGDGYNLSGTFIRDYLDNLGYNVTYSTGNLPTDYSGYDAIFLCFGVYSNNHNVSTTEATNITNYLDNGGNAYLEGGDILGYDNGKDILIPYCGVSSADDGSGSNDMGLPLSGQTGSVADGMVFNAYTGGNNWIDRYTVGSGIPVFTNGGDIFAVQYTYTIDTTKEYKTVTFAFELGGLTDSKSSSTKDNLLQNIIDFFGLGGTSGVINKVNNLRQSSLKLINKVNSFNLEFSLQSNKDVDVLLMDISGRVVKAIKASCGAGNNNVKIDTRNLKRGVYFVNVKYTGFNAVKKVEIIR
;
A
#
# COMPACT_ATOMS: atom_id res chain seq x y z
N ARG A 1 25.07 17.76 -14.74
CA ARG A 1 23.85 18.13 -13.97
C ARG A 1 22.73 18.21 -14.98
N TYR A 2 21.71 17.38 -14.85
CA TYR A 2 20.51 17.43 -15.67
C TYR A 2 19.39 18.03 -14.83
N THR A 3 18.57 18.88 -15.44
CA THR A 3 17.40 19.48 -14.80
C THR A 3 16.19 19.11 -15.64
N VAL A 4 15.17 18.52 -15.02
CA VAL A 4 13.90 18.21 -15.65
C VAL A 4 12.90 19.29 -15.26
N HIS A 5 12.17 19.80 -16.23
CA HIS A 5 11.09 20.78 -16.02
C HIS A 5 9.76 20.17 -16.45
N VAL A 6 8.75 20.35 -15.62
CA VAL A 6 7.37 19.99 -15.90
C VAL A 6 6.65 21.25 -16.35
N ALA A 7 5.97 21.18 -17.50
CA ALA A 7 5.18 22.30 -18.00
C ALA A 7 3.98 22.56 -17.08
N SER A 8 3.56 23.82 -16.93
CA SER A 8 2.44 24.20 -16.06
C SER A 8 1.09 23.61 -16.47
N ASN A 9 0.98 23.07 -17.69
CA ASN A 9 -0.19 22.39 -18.23
C ASN A 9 -0.01 20.86 -18.33
N ALA A 10 1.05 20.31 -17.75
CA ALA A 10 1.23 18.86 -17.72
C ALA A 10 0.08 18.24 -16.89
N PRO A 11 -0.59 17.20 -17.41
CA PRO A 11 -1.65 16.52 -16.68
C PRO A 11 -1.09 15.85 -15.42
N ASP A 12 -1.92 15.71 -14.39
CA ASP A 12 -1.57 14.95 -13.19
C ASP A 12 -1.09 13.54 -13.58
N GLY A 13 0.01 13.08 -12.99
CA GLY A 13 0.69 11.87 -13.47
C GLY A 13 2.00 11.58 -12.76
N SER A 14 2.57 10.42 -13.06
CA SER A 14 3.94 10.08 -12.68
C SER A 14 4.80 10.10 -13.93
N ALA A 15 5.97 10.73 -13.82
CA ALA A 15 6.99 10.68 -14.84
C ALA A 15 8.08 9.71 -14.39
N ASP A 16 8.25 8.63 -15.16
CA ASP A 16 9.36 7.70 -14.97
C ASP A 16 10.59 8.18 -15.75
N PHE A 17 11.73 8.16 -15.07
CA PHE A 17 13.01 8.53 -15.64
C PHE A 17 13.95 7.35 -15.58
N THR A 18 14.59 7.06 -16.70
CA THR A 18 15.70 6.12 -16.79
C THR A 18 16.93 6.88 -17.25
N LEU A 19 17.95 6.93 -16.39
CA LEU A 19 19.26 7.46 -16.72
C LEU A 19 20.21 6.30 -17.00
N ALA A 20 20.48 6.07 -18.28
CA ALA A 20 21.53 5.17 -18.72
C ALA A 20 22.90 5.84 -18.52
N VAL A 21 23.76 5.21 -17.73
CA VAL A 21 25.12 5.65 -17.45
C VAL A 21 26.09 4.64 -18.07
N THR A 22 26.97 5.12 -18.94
CA THR A 22 28.06 4.33 -19.52
C THR A 22 29.41 4.90 -19.10
N ALA A 23 30.40 4.02 -18.93
CA ALA A 23 31.77 4.39 -18.62
C ALA A 23 32.77 3.52 -19.39
N ASP A 24 34.01 4.01 -19.49
CA ASP A 24 35.11 3.28 -20.14
C ASP A 24 35.31 1.88 -19.53
N GLY A 25 35.74 0.92 -20.35
CA GLY A 25 35.89 -0.48 -19.93
C GLY A 25 34.61 -1.31 -19.99
N GLY A 26 33.56 -0.80 -20.66
CA GLY A 26 32.34 -1.55 -20.94
C GLY A 26 31.33 -1.58 -19.79
N TYR A 27 31.47 -0.69 -18.80
CA TYR A 27 30.52 -0.59 -17.70
C TYR A 27 29.29 0.21 -18.14
N SER A 28 28.11 -0.35 -17.91
CA SER A 28 26.84 0.34 -18.02
C SER A 28 25.95 0.07 -16.80
N THR A 29 25.10 1.03 -16.45
CA THR A 29 24.02 0.87 -15.49
C THR A 29 22.88 1.80 -15.83
N ASP A 30 21.66 1.38 -15.51
CA ASP A 30 20.49 2.25 -15.53
C ASP A 30 20.18 2.70 -14.11
N LEU A 31 19.83 3.98 -13.95
CA LEU A 31 19.29 4.55 -12.73
C LEU A 31 17.84 4.95 -13.02
N SER A 32 16.90 4.33 -12.32
CA SER A 32 15.49 4.65 -12.45
C SER A 32 15.00 5.45 -11.26
N PHE A 33 14.26 6.52 -11.52
CA PHE A 33 13.56 7.30 -10.50
C PHE A 33 12.24 7.81 -11.09
N ASN A 34 11.28 8.14 -10.25
CA ASN A 34 10.02 8.73 -10.66
C ASN A 34 9.86 10.13 -10.05
N SER A 35 8.96 10.92 -10.61
CA SER A 35 8.48 12.16 -10.03
C SER A 35 6.98 12.28 -10.24
N ILE A 36 6.26 12.75 -9.23
CA ILE A 36 4.88 13.15 -9.38
C ILE A 36 4.85 14.46 -10.16
N VAL A 37 3.95 14.52 -11.12
CA VAL A 37 3.61 15.63 -11.98
C VAL A 37 2.18 16.03 -11.62
N GLY A 38 1.95 17.30 -11.27
CA GLY A 38 0.62 17.77 -10.82
C GLY A 38 0.46 17.85 -9.30
N ASN A 39 -0.79 18.00 -8.84
CA ASN A 39 -1.11 18.09 -7.40
C ASN A 39 -1.22 16.68 -6.79
N PRO A 40 -0.56 16.40 -5.65
CA PRO A 40 -0.77 15.13 -4.96
C PRO A 40 -2.24 15.01 -4.55
N LYS A 41 -2.86 13.87 -4.88
CA LYS A 41 -4.24 13.58 -4.48
C LYS A 41 -4.32 13.53 -2.96
N ASN A 42 -5.35 14.16 -2.41
CA ASN A 42 -5.61 14.18 -0.98
C ASN A 42 -6.41 12.93 -0.60
N VAL A 43 -5.90 12.15 0.35
CA VAL A 43 -6.59 10.94 0.82
C VAL A 43 -6.72 10.97 2.33
N PHE A 44 -7.85 10.48 2.83
CA PHE A 44 -8.09 10.32 4.25
C PHE A 44 -8.01 8.85 4.62
N VAL A 45 -7.20 8.52 5.63
CA VAL A 45 -7.09 7.16 6.17
C VAL A 45 -7.50 7.21 7.63
N TRP A 46 -8.53 6.45 7.98
CA TRP A 46 -9.01 6.31 9.34
C TRP A 46 -8.84 4.88 9.84
N ASP A 47 -8.39 4.76 11.09
CA ASP A 47 -7.97 3.51 11.73
C ASP A 47 -8.58 3.48 13.13
N GLY A 48 -9.81 2.97 13.23
CA GLY A 48 -10.67 3.14 14.41
C GLY A 48 -10.78 1.93 15.32
N ASP A 49 -10.19 0.80 14.94
CA ASP A 49 -10.27 -0.47 15.65
C ASP A 49 -9.30 -0.57 16.85
N GLY A 50 -8.35 0.38 16.95
CA GLY A 50 -7.29 0.37 17.96
C GLY A 50 -6.20 -0.68 17.72
N TYR A 51 -6.35 -1.51 16.68
CA TYR A 51 -5.39 -2.49 16.19
C TYR A 51 -4.94 -2.05 14.82
N ASN A 52 -3.99 -1.13 14.81
CA ASN A 52 -3.33 -0.46 13.67
C ASN A 52 -2.77 -1.39 12.55
N LEU A 53 -3.55 -2.34 12.06
CA LEU A 53 -3.17 -3.45 11.19
C LEU A 53 -3.34 -3.04 9.73
N SER A 54 -4.52 -2.53 9.38
CA SER A 54 -4.83 -2.06 8.03
C SER A 54 -4.53 -0.58 7.85
N GLY A 55 -5.00 0.29 8.76
CA GLY A 55 -4.89 1.73 8.56
C GLY A 55 -3.44 2.22 8.48
N THR A 56 -2.53 1.71 9.31
CA THR A 56 -1.10 2.06 9.17
C THR A 56 -0.47 1.52 7.89
N PHE A 57 -0.82 0.30 7.47
CA PHE A 57 -0.36 -0.27 6.21
C PHE A 57 -0.82 0.59 5.02
N ILE A 58 -2.10 0.96 4.98
CA ILE A 58 -2.69 1.78 3.92
C ILE A 58 -2.05 3.17 3.92
N ARG A 59 -1.92 3.83 5.08
CA ARG A 59 -1.26 5.12 5.23
C ARG A 59 0.15 5.08 4.66
N ASP A 60 0.97 4.13 5.12
CA ASP A 60 2.37 4.05 4.73
C ASP A 60 2.50 3.73 3.23
N TYR A 61 1.62 2.90 2.67
CA TYR A 61 1.60 2.60 1.24
C TYR A 61 1.28 3.86 0.41
N LEU A 62 0.23 4.60 0.77
CA LEU A 62 -0.18 5.83 0.09
C LEU A 62 0.87 6.95 0.23
N ASP A 63 1.46 7.13 1.41
CA ASP A 63 2.52 8.12 1.64
C ASP A 63 3.77 7.80 0.80
N ASN A 64 4.13 6.51 0.69
CA ASN A 64 5.24 6.08 -0.17
C ASN A 64 4.98 6.29 -1.67
N LEU A 65 3.71 6.32 -2.10
CA LEU A 65 3.31 6.69 -3.46
C LEU A 65 3.20 8.22 -3.65
N GLY A 66 3.40 9.01 -2.60
CA GLY A 66 3.41 10.47 -2.60
C GLY A 66 2.02 11.12 -2.61
N TYR A 67 0.99 10.41 -2.14
CA TYR A 67 -0.30 11.01 -1.83
C TYR A 67 -0.20 11.96 -0.64
N ASN A 68 -1.07 12.97 -0.57
CA ASN A 68 -1.23 13.78 0.64
C ASN A 68 -2.16 13.07 1.61
N VAL A 69 -1.58 12.27 2.52
CA VAL A 69 -2.34 11.42 3.44
C VAL A 69 -2.68 12.16 4.74
N THR A 70 -3.96 12.32 5.03
CA THR A 70 -4.42 12.64 6.38
C THR A 70 -4.75 11.34 7.11
N TYR A 71 -4.03 11.03 8.19
CA TYR A 71 -4.25 9.84 9.01
C TYR A 71 -4.86 10.20 10.35
N SER A 72 -5.89 9.46 10.79
CA SER A 72 -6.53 9.67 12.10
C SER A 72 -6.93 8.35 12.75
N THR A 73 -6.77 8.28 14.07
CA THR A 73 -7.33 7.24 14.95
C THR A 73 -8.36 7.82 15.93
N GLY A 74 -8.71 9.11 15.76
CA GLY A 74 -9.69 9.80 16.58
C GLY A 74 -11.11 9.57 16.07
N ASN A 75 -12.02 10.48 16.38
CA ASN A 75 -13.38 10.41 15.81
C ASN A 75 -13.36 10.60 14.29
N LEU A 76 -14.29 9.93 13.60
CA LEU A 76 -14.54 10.19 12.18
C LEU A 76 -14.98 11.64 11.98
N PRO A 77 -14.55 12.28 10.88
CA PRO A 77 -14.97 13.64 10.57
C PRO A 77 -16.44 13.65 10.11
N THR A 78 -17.07 14.82 10.24
CA THR A 78 -18.44 15.04 9.74
C THR A 78 -18.48 15.46 8.28
N ASP A 79 -17.32 15.72 7.67
CA ASP A 79 -17.18 16.13 6.28
C ASP A 79 -15.87 15.56 5.70
N TYR A 80 -15.98 15.00 4.50
CA TYR A 80 -14.86 14.43 3.74
C TYR A 80 -14.55 15.26 2.48
N SER A 81 -15.13 16.47 2.36
CA SER A 81 -14.88 17.37 1.25
C SER A 81 -13.38 17.67 1.11
N GLY A 82 -12.90 17.63 -0.13
CA GLY A 82 -11.48 17.85 -0.45
C GLY A 82 -10.60 16.59 -0.49
N TYR A 83 -11.13 15.42 -0.11
CA TYR A 83 -10.45 14.13 -0.32
C TYR A 83 -10.89 13.45 -1.63
N ASP A 84 -9.91 13.04 -2.43
CA ASP A 84 -10.10 12.27 -3.66
C ASP A 84 -10.56 10.81 -3.36
N ALA A 85 -10.15 10.28 -2.21
CA ALA A 85 -10.66 9.03 -1.66
C ALA A 85 -10.51 8.96 -0.14
N ILE A 86 -11.37 8.16 0.49
CA ILE A 86 -11.31 7.83 1.92
C ILE A 86 -11.11 6.33 2.11
N PHE A 87 -10.29 5.96 3.10
CA PHE A 87 -10.01 4.58 3.48
C PHE A 87 -10.35 4.44 4.96
N LEU A 88 -11.43 3.73 5.28
CA LEU A 88 -11.99 3.66 6.63
C LEU A 88 -11.87 2.23 7.17
N CYS A 89 -11.05 2.05 8.21
CA CYS A 89 -10.82 0.75 8.86
C CYS A 89 -11.56 0.70 10.20
N PHE A 90 -12.66 -0.05 10.25
CA PHE A 90 -13.55 -0.14 11.41
C PHE A 90 -13.26 -1.35 12.29
N GLY A 91 -12.45 -2.31 11.83
CA GLY A 91 -12.04 -3.48 12.58
C GLY A 91 -13.08 -4.59 12.67
N VAL A 92 -12.73 -5.62 13.43
CA VAL A 92 -13.56 -6.82 13.62
C VAL A 92 -13.89 -7.02 15.11
N TYR A 93 -15.07 -7.61 15.39
CA TYR A 93 -15.47 -7.97 16.74
C TYR A 93 -14.37 -8.77 17.49
N SER A 94 -14.08 -8.46 18.75
CA SER A 94 -14.80 -7.57 19.68
C SER A 94 -14.25 -6.14 19.76
N ASN A 95 -13.42 -5.72 18.81
CA ASN A 95 -12.70 -4.44 18.85
C ASN A 95 -13.10 -3.52 17.69
N ASN A 96 -14.23 -3.78 17.07
CA ASN A 96 -14.76 -2.96 15.99
C ASN A 96 -15.38 -1.65 16.50
N HIS A 97 -15.34 -0.64 15.65
CA HIS A 97 -16.15 0.56 15.79
C HIS A 97 -17.56 0.30 15.24
N ASN A 98 -18.58 0.48 16.08
CA ASN A 98 -19.96 0.41 15.63
C ASN A 98 -20.34 1.66 14.84
N VAL A 99 -20.49 1.53 13.52
CA VAL A 99 -20.86 2.64 12.66
C VAL A 99 -22.26 3.13 13.00
N SER A 100 -22.35 4.38 13.43
CA SER A 100 -23.62 5.04 13.73
C SER A 100 -24.37 5.45 12.45
N THR A 101 -25.68 5.70 12.57
CA THR A 101 -26.47 6.23 11.46
C THR A 101 -25.97 7.59 10.96
N THR A 102 -25.41 8.41 11.85
CA THR A 102 -24.83 9.72 11.50
C THR A 102 -23.53 9.56 10.72
N GLU A 103 -22.64 8.67 11.14
CA GLU A 103 -21.40 8.39 10.40
C GLU A 103 -21.70 7.79 9.03
N ALA A 104 -22.62 6.82 8.95
CA ALA A 104 -23.07 6.27 7.68
C ALA A 104 -23.62 7.36 6.75
N THR A 105 -24.46 8.26 7.27
CA THR A 105 -25.00 9.39 6.49
C THR A 105 -23.89 10.33 5.98
N ASN A 106 -22.86 10.60 6.78
CA ASN A 106 -21.73 11.44 6.35
C ASN A 106 -20.92 10.76 5.22
N ILE A 107 -20.73 9.44 5.31
CA ILE A 107 -20.06 8.64 4.28
C ILE A 107 -20.88 8.65 2.99
N THR A 108 -22.19 8.41 3.05
CA THR A 108 -23.05 8.39 1.86
C THR A 108 -23.17 9.78 1.23
N ASN A 109 -23.22 10.85 2.03
CA ASN A 109 -23.16 12.22 1.51
C ASN A 109 -21.87 12.49 0.72
N TYR A 110 -20.73 11.96 1.17
CA TYR A 110 -19.48 12.06 0.43
C TYR A 110 -19.54 11.29 -0.90
N LEU A 111 -20.09 10.08 -0.90
CA LEU A 111 -20.28 9.27 -2.11
C LEU A 111 -21.25 9.93 -3.10
N ASP A 112 -22.37 10.50 -2.63
CA ASP A 112 -23.32 11.25 -3.48
C ASP A 112 -22.69 12.49 -4.14
N ASN A 113 -21.57 12.98 -3.60
CA ASN A 113 -20.78 14.05 -4.21
C ASN A 113 -19.71 13.56 -5.19
N GLY A 114 -19.66 12.26 -5.48
CA GLY A 114 -18.71 11.63 -6.41
C GLY A 114 -17.38 11.22 -5.76
N GLY A 115 -17.36 11.08 -4.44
CA GLY A 115 -16.19 10.59 -3.70
C GLY A 115 -15.93 9.09 -3.90
N ASN A 116 -14.76 8.59 -3.52
CA ASN A 116 -14.44 7.16 -3.56
C ASN A 116 -14.12 6.64 -2.16
N ALA A 117 -14.66 5.47 -1.78
CA ALA A 117 -14.46 4.93 -0.43
C ALA A 117 -14.01 3.47 -0.42
N TYR A 118 -12.91 3.22 0.27
CA TYR A 118 -12.58 1.90 0.79
C TYR A 118 -13.12 1.76 2.21
N LEU A 119 -13.89 0.71 2.47
CA LEU A 119 -14.48 0.41 3.77
C LEU A 119 -14.06 -1.00 4.20
N GLU A 120 -13.59 -1.19 5.42
CA GLU A 120 -13.34 -2.51 5.98
C GLU A 120 -13.82 -2.68 7.42
N GLY A 121 -14.43 -3.82 7.73
CA GLY A 121 -14.82 -4.19 9.09
C GLY A 121 -15.80 -5.34 9.15
N GLY A 122 -15.78 -6.07 10.28
CA GLY A 122 -16.56 -7.29 10.51
C GLY A 122 -18.06 -7.11 10.40
N ASP A 123 -18.55 -5.97 10.87
CA ASP A 123 -19.95 -5.78 11.28
C ASP A 123 -20.67 -4.66 10.48
N ILE A 124 -19.96 -3.99 9.56
CA ILE A 124 -20.39 -2.71 8.96
C ILE A 124 -21.74 -2.83 8.25
N LEU A 125 -22.00 -3.96 7.58
CA LEU A 125 -23.18 -4.15 6.74
C LEU A 125 -24.16 -5.18 7.31
N GLY A 126 -23.76 -6.09 8.20
CA GLY A 126 -24.65 -7.10 8.79
C GLY A 126 -25.18 -6.72 10.18
N TYR A 127 -24.39 -5.99 10.98
CA TYR A 127 -24.73 -5.74 12.39
C TYR A 127 -24.94 -4.27 12.73
N ASP A 128 -24.00 -3.41 12.35
CA ASP A 128 -23.89 -2.03 12.81
C ASP A 128 -25.14 -1.17 12.59
N ASN A 129 -25.29 -0.14 13.43
CA ASN A 129 -26.47 0.74 13.42
C ASN A 129 -26.64 1.48 12.07
N GLY A 130 -25.55 1.75 11.37
CA GLY A 130 -25.51 2.43 10.08
C GLY A 130 -25.74 1.53 8.86
N LYS A 131 -25.87 0.21 9.03
CA LYS A 131 -25.85 -0.74 7.90
C LYS A 131 -26.88 -0.49 6.82
N ASP A 132 -28.13 -0.18 7.20
CA ASP A 132 -29.23 0.00 6.25
C ASP A 132 -29.01 1.23 5.36
N ILE A 133 -28.19 2.18 5.81
CA ILE A 133 -27.79 3.37 5.05
C ILE A 133 -26.63 3.02 4.09
N LEU A 134 -25.68 2.18 4.52
CA LEU A 134 -24.49 1.84 3.73
C LEU A 134 -24.73 0.76 2.67
N ILE A 135 -25.57 -0.25 2.94
CA ILE A 135 -25.81 -1.38 2.03
C ILE A 135 -26.06 -0.93 0.57
N PRO A 136 -26.95 0.04 0.28
CA PRO A 136 -27.20 0.49 -1.10
C PRO A 136 -25.98 1.11 -1.79
N TYR A 137 -25.03 1.66 -1.02
CA TYR A 137 -23.82 2.32 -1.51
C TYR A 137 -22.63 1.37 -1.70
N CYS A 138 -22.75 0.12 -1.23
CA CYS A 138 -21.71 -0.89 -1.32
C CYS A 138 -21.95 -1.91 -2.44
N GLY A 139 -23.03 -1.76 -3.22
CA GLY A 139 -23.41 -2.75 -4.25
C GLY A 139 -23.87 -4.09 -3.65
N VAL A 140 -24.22 -4.09 -2.37
CA VAL A 140 -24.71 -5.24 -1.61
C VAL A 140 -26.24 -5.17 -1.53
N SER A 141 -26.92 -6.32 -1.57
CA SER A 141 -28.37 -6.38 -1.41
C SER A 141 -28.79 -6.70 0.02
N SER A 142 -27.99 -7.50 0.71
CA SER A 142 -28.12 -7.81 2.14
C SER A 142 -26.80 -8.38 2.66
N ALA A 143 -26.60 -8.31 3.98
CA ALA A 143 -25.50 -8.96 4.66
C ALA A 143 -26.03 -9.66 5.91
N ASP A 144 -25.41 -10.79 6.25
CA ASP A 144 -25.65 -11.53 7.49
C ASP A 144 -24.39 -11.46 8.37
N ASP A 145 -24.58 -11.33 9.68
CA ASP A 145 -23.57 -11.08 10.72
C ASP A 145 -22.53 -12.21 10.94
N GLY A 146 -22.54 -13.25 10.09
CA GLY A 146 -21.57 -14.33 10.19
C GLY A 146 -21.78 -15.20 11.42
N SER A 147 -20.69 -15.68 12.02
CA SER A 147 -20.74 -16.53 13.20
C SER A 147 -19.64 -16.23 14.21
N GLY A 148 -19.88 -16.59 15.47
CA GLY A 148 -18.92 -16.39 16.56
C GLY A 148 -17.65 -17.26 16.50
N SER A 149 -17.38 -18.00 15.42
CA SER A 149 -16.10 -18.70 15.27
C SER A 149 -15.75 -19.04 13.81
N ASN A 150 -14.61 -18.50 13.37
CA ASN A 150 -13.83 -18.99 12.22
C ASN A 150 -14.54 -18.91 10.85
N ASP A 151 -15.20 -17.79 10.59
CA ASP A 151 -15.91 -17.53 9.33
C ASP A 151 -14.97 -17.58 8.10
N MET A 152 -13.69 -17.25 8.28
CA MET A 152 -12.69 -17.16 7.21
C MET A 152 -11.59 -18.23 7.27
N GLY A 153 -11.98 -19.50 7.40
CA GLY A 153 -11.05 -20.62 7.54
C GLY A 153 -10.42 -21.18 6.25
N LEU A 154 -10.92 -20.81 5.06
CA LEU A 154 -10.40 -21.27 3.75
C LEU A 154 -9.67 -20.14 3.02
N PRO A 155 -8.98 -20.42 1.89
CA PRO A 155 -8.35 -19.37 1.09
C PRO A 155 -9.35 -18.33 0.57
N LEU A 156 -8.97 -17.06 0.64
CA LEU A 156 -9.69 -15.98 -0.03
C LEU A 156 -9.32 -15.97 -1.51
N SER A 157 -10.32 -16.24 -2.34
CA SER A 157 -10.17 -16.34 -3.79
C SER A 157 -10.73 -15.10 -4.46
N GLY A 158 -9.86 -14.35 -5.13
CA GLY A 158 -10.22 -13.18 -5.90
C GLY A 158 -11.12 -13.53 -7.09
N GLN A 159 -12.09 -12.67 -7.39
CA GLN A 159 -13.11 -12.93 -8.40
C GLN A 159 -12.81 -12.19 -9.71
N THR A 160 -13.17 -12.81 -10.84
CA THR A 160 -12.90 -12.26 -12.18
C THR A 160 -13.57 -10.89 -12.38
N GLY A 161 -12.84 -9.95 -12.98
CA GLY A 161 -13.31 -8.58 -13.22
C GLY A 161 -13.28 -7.67 -11.99
N SER A 162 -12.81 -8.17 -10.84
CA SER A 162 -12.65 -7.37 -9.63
C SER A 162 -11.22 -6.85 -9.43
N VAL A 163 -11.02 -5.97 -8.45
CA VAL A 163 -9.71 -5.51 -7.98
C VAL A 163 -8.82 -6.65 -7.46
N ALA A 164 -9.39 -7.82 -7.19
CA ALA A 164 -8.67 -9.01 -6.75
C ALA A 164 -8.55 -10.08 -7.85
N ASP A 165 -8.84 -9.77 -9.12
CA ASP A 165 -8.80 -10.76 -10.21
C ASP A 165 -7.46 -11.52 -10.25
N GLY A 166 -7.54 -12.86 -10.22
CA GLY A 166 -6.38 -13.75 -10.21
C GLY A 166 -5.58 -13.78 -8.91
N MET A 167 -6.03 -13.11 -7.84
CA MET A 167 -5.39 -13.14 -6.52
C MET A 167 -5.92 -14.29 -5.65
N VAL A 168 -5.03 -14.93 -4.90
CA VAL A 168 -5.38 -15.92 -3.88
C VAL A 168 -4.55 -15.70 -2.63
N PHE A 169 -5.22 -15.42 -1.51
CA PHE A 169 -4.63 -15.33 -0.19
C PHE A 169 -4.91 -16.63 0.58
N ASN A 170 -3.88 -17.45 0.78
CA ASN A 170 -4.02 -18.78 1.38
C ASN A 170 -4.24 -18.75 2.90
N ALA A 171 -3.98 -17.61 3.53
CA ALA A 171 -4.16 -17.44 4.97
C ALA A 171 -4.60 -16.02 5.29
N TYR A 172 -5.46 -15.93 6.30
CA TYR A 172 -5.91 -14.71 6.94
C TYR A 172 -5.63 -14.83 8.44
N THR A 173 -5.11 -13.76 9.03
CA THR A 173 -4.59 -13.73 10.41
C THR A 173 -5.17 -12.58 11.24
N GLY A 174 -6.12 -11.82 10.67
CA GLY A 174 -6.86 -10.77 11.39
C GLY A 174 -8.01 -11.32 12.23
N GLY A 175 -8.84 -10.43 12.76
CA GLY A 175 -10.05 -10.82 13.50
C GLY A 175 -10.99 -11.66 12.63
N ASN A 176 -11.56 -12.73 13.18
CA ASN A 176 -12.32 -13.75 12.43
C ASN A 176 -13.56 -14.26 13.19
N ASN A 177 -14.28 -13.33 13.83
CA ASN A 177 -15.53 -13.58 14.52
C ASN A 177 -16.55 -12.56 14.05
N TRP A 178 -17.77 -13.02 13.77
CA TRP A 178 -18.86 -12.18 13.27
C TRP A 178 -18.44 -11.44 12.00
N ILE A 179 -17.95 -12.19 11.02
CA ILE A 179 -17.55 -11.62 9.74
C ILE A 179 -18.76 -11.61 8.83
N ASP A 180 -19.19 -10.41 8.44
CA ASP A 180 -20.31 -10.23 7.54
C ASP A 180 -20.17 -11.07 6.26
N ARG A 181 -21.24 -11.78 5.91
CA ARG A 181 -21.38 -12.50 4.64
C ARG A 181 -22.32 -11.74 3.72
N TYR A 182 -21.81 -11.32 2.57
CA TYR A 182 -22.54 -10.46 1.65
C TYR A 182 -23.35 -11.25 0.63
N THR A 183 -24.58 -10.80 0.38
CA THR A 183 -25.33 -11.13 -0.83
C THR A 183 -25.19 -9.96 -1.80
N VAL A 184 -24.48 -10.17 -2.90
CA VAL A 184 -24.24 -9.10 -3.89
C VAL A 184 -25.55 -8.65 -4.55
N GLY A 185 -25.70 -7.34 -4.68
CA GLY A 185 -26.74 -6.70 -5.48
C GLY A 185 -26.18 -6.30 -6.85
N SER A 186 -25.94 -5.00 -7.03
CA SER A 186 -25.41 -4.39 -8.25
C SER A 186 -23.87 -4.36 -8.32
N GLY A 187 -23.19 -4.74 -7.23
CA GLY A 187 -21.73 -4.80 -7.17
C GLY A 187 -21.13 -6.01 -7.89
N ILE A 188 -19.80 -6.09 -7.83
CA ILE A 188 -19.02 -7.23 -8.28
C ILE A 188 -18.37 -7.86 -7.03
N PRO A 189 -18.55 -9.16 -6.76
CA PRO A 189 -17.81 -9.85 -5.71
C PRO A 189 -16.31 -9.64 -5.90
N VAL A 190 -15.56 -9.37 -4.82
CA VAL A 190 -14.09 -9.22 -4.87
C VAL A 190 -13.41 -10.46 -4.33
N PHE A 191 -13.82 -10.94 -3.15
CA PHE A 191 -13.30 -12.16 -2.54
C PHE A 191 -14.42 -13.11 -2.12
N THR A 192 -14.17 -14.39 -2.35
CA THR A 192 -14.97 -15.48 -1.78
C THR A 192 -14.12 -16.38 -0.87
N ASN A 193 -14.78 -16.97 0.13
CA ASN A 193 -14.21 -17.98 1.03
C ASN A 193 -15.28 -19.05 1.25
N GLY A 194 -15.01 -20.29 0.87
CA GLY A 194 -15.99 -21.38 1.02
C GLY A 194 -17.29 -21.24 0.20
N GLY A 195 -17.34 -20.29 -0.74
CA GLY A 195 -18.55 -19.95 -1.52
C GLY A 195 -19.28 -18.71 -1.00
N ASP A 196 -19.01 -18.29 0.22
CA ASP A 196 -19.52 -17.03 0.79
C ASP A 196 -18.69 -15.84 0.27
N ILE A 197 -19.32 -14.66 0.20
CA ILE A 197 -18.74 -13.44 -0.33
C ILE A 197 -18.41 -12.50 0.81
N PHE A 198 -17.14 -12.09 0.89
CA PHE A 198 -16.61 -11.29 2.00
C PHE A 198 -16.09 -9.92 1.56
N ALA A 199 -16.16 -9.64 0.27
CA ALA A 199 -15.78 -8.34 -0.25
C ALA A 199 -16.54 -8.05 -1.54
N VAL A 200 -16.91 -6.79 -1.76
CA VAL A 200 -17.61 -6.31 -2.95
C VAL A 200 -16.99 -5.00 -3.42
N GLN A 201 -16.89 -4.83 -4.72
CA GLN A 201 -16.61 -3.54 -5.33
C GLN A 201 -17.86 -3.04 -6.05
N TYR A 202 -18.02 -1.74 -6.13
CA TYR A 202 -19.18 -1.14 -6.75
C TYR A 202 -18.84 0.19 -7.41
N THR A 203 -19.50 0.46 -8.54
CA THR A 203 -19.47 1.74 -9.23
C THR A 203 -20.91 2.19 -9.42
N TYR A 204 -21.23 3.41 -9.02
CA TYR A 204 -22.53 4.01 -9.24
C TYR A 204 -22.41 5.30 -10.01
N THR A 205 -23.12 5.38 -11.14
CA THR A 205 -23.23 6.61 -11.93
C THR A 205 -24.38 7.45 -11.38
N ILE A 206 -24.05 8.62 -10.81
CA ILE A 206 -25.02 9.58 -10.26
C ILE A 206 -25.67 10.36 -11.41
N ASP A 207 -24.83 10.90 -12.30
CA ASP A 207 -25.26 11.62 -13.49
C ASP A 207 -24.19 11.52 -14.61
N THR A 208 -24.37 12.25 -15.70
CA THR A 208 -23.45 12.22 -16.86
C THR A 208 -22.02 12.70 -16.57
N THR A 209 -21.80 13.32 -15.42
CA THR A 209 -20.54 13.95 -15.00
C THR A 209 -19.99 13.41 -13.68
N LYS A 210 -20.77 12.60 -12.94
CA LYS A 210 -20.42 12.13 -11.60
C LYS A 210 -20.69 10.64 -11.45
N GLU A 211 -19.70 9.96 -10.90
CA GLU A 211 -19.79 8.60 -10.38
C GLU A 211 -19.10 8.53 -9.02
N TYR A 212 -19.47 7.56 -8.20
CA TYR A 212 -18.68 7.14 -7.04
C TYR A 212 -18.29 5.68 -7.17
N LYS A 213 -17.24 5.29 -6.45
CA LYS A 213 -16.79 3.91 -6.36
C LYS A 213 -16.57 3.50 -4.91
N THR A 214 -16.94 2.28 -4.59
CA THR A 214 -16.66 1.67 -3.29
C THR A 214 -15.98 0.31 -3.43
N VAL A 215 -15.09 0.01 -2.48
CA VAL A 215 -14.59 -1.35 -2.25
C VAL A 215 -14.80 -1.63 -0.77
N THR A 216 -15.64 -2.62 -0.46
CA THR A 216 -16.08 -2.93 0.90
C THR A 216 -15.66 -4.34 1.28
N PHE A 217 -14.88 -4.47 2.33
CA PHE A 217 -14.42 -5.76 2.87
C PHE A 217 -15.09 -6.02 4.23
N ALA A 218 -15.55 -7.25 4.45
CA ALA A 218 -16.03 -7.71 5.76
C ALA A 218 -14.89 -7.98 6.74
N PHE A 219 -13.63 -7.80 6.32
CA PHE A 219 -12.45 -8.22 7.06
C PHE A 219 -11.33 -7.21 6.89
N GLU A 220 -10.34 -7.29 7.78
CA GLU A 220 -9.20 -6.36 7.81
C GLU A 220 -8.20 -6.70 6.69
N LEU A 221 -7.95 -5.79 5.74
CA LEU A 221 -6.96 -6.01 4.68
C LEU A 221 -5.58 -6.33 5.26
N GLY A 222 -5.22 -5.71 6.38
CA GLY A 222 -3.97 -5.97 7.10
C GLY A 222 -3.81 -7.44 7.55
N GLY A 223 -4.92 -8.17 7.74
CA GLY A 223 -4.92 -9.57 8.15
C GLY A 223 -4.54 -10.55 7.05
N LEU A 224 -4.50 -10.09 5.80
CA LEU A 224 -4.11 -10.90 4.64
C LEU A 224 -2.63 -11.28 4.70
N THR A 225 -2.34 -12.57 4.51
CA THR A 225 -0.97 -13.07 4.37
C THR A 225 -0.56 -13.08 2.91
N ASP A 226 0.43 -12.25 2.56
CA ASP A 226 0.98 -12.19 1.21
C ASP A 226 1.44 -13.58 0.74
N SER A 227 1.10 -13.93 -0.49
CA SER A 227 1.43 -15.23 -1.11
C SER A 227 2.32 -15.05 -2.35
N LYS A 228 2.15 -15.85 -3.42
CA LYS A 228 2.92 -15.74 -4.67
C LYS A 228 2.90 -14.30 -5.21
N SER A 229 3.85 -13.95 -6.08
CA SER A 229 4.19 -12.56 -6.48
C SER A 229 3.04 -11.64 -6.93
N SER A 230 1.86 -12.16 -7.33
CA SER A 230 0.67 -11.36 -7.64
C SER A 230 -0.26 -11.11 -6.46
N SER A 231 -0.32 -11.99 -5.46
CA SER A 231 -1.28 -11.94 -4.34
C SER A 231 -0.62 -11.35 -3.10
N THR A 232 -0.48 -10.03 -3.09
CA THR A 232 0.11 -9.28 -1.99
C THR A 232 -0.80 -8.12 -1.62
N LYS A 233 -0.79 -7.70 -0.35
CA LYS A 233 -1.54 -6.51 0.09
C LYS A 233 -1.20 -5.28 -0.74
N ASP A 234 0.08 -5.10 -1.07
CA ASP A 234 0.57 -4.00 -1.92
C ASP A 234 -0.13 -4.01 -3.29
N ASN A 235 -0.15 -5.15 -4.01
CA ASN A 235 -0.81 -5.24 -5.30
C ASN A 235 -2.34 -5.06 -5.19
N LEU A 236 -2.96 -5.59 -4.13
CA LEU A 236 -4.39 -5.43 -3.92
C LEU A 236 -4.75 -3.95 -3.70
N LEU A 237 -4.01 -3.26 -2.83
CA LEU A 237 -4.20 -1.84 -2.57
C LEU A 237 -3.92 -0.99 -3.83
N GLN A 238 -2.92 -1.36 -4.63
CA GLN A 238 -2.70 -0.73 -5.94
C GLN A 238 -3.93 -0.89 -6.86
N ASN A 239 -4.49 -2.09 -6.96
CA ASN A 239 -5.66 -2.32 -7.80
C ASN A 239 -6.89 -1.53 -7.32
N ILE A 240 -7.04 -1.33 -6.01
CA ILE A 240 -8.10 -0.48 -5.44
C ILE A 240 -7.88 0.99 -5.83
N ILE A 241 -6.64 1.49 -5.73
CA ILE A 241 -6.26 2.85 -6.14
C ILE A 241 -6.54 3.07 -7.63
N ASP A 242 -6.16 2.10 -8.46
CA ASP A 242 -6.38 2.15 -9.92
C ASP A 242 -7.88 2.13 -10.23
N PHE A 243 -8.66 1.31 -9.54
CA PHE A 243 -10.12 1.25 -9.67
C PHE A 243 -10.78 2.60 -9.34
N PHE A 244 -10.35 3.25 -8.25
CA PHE A 244 -10.81 4.58 -7.88
C PHE A 244 -10.40 5.68 -8.87
N GLY A 245 -9.51 5.39 -9.82
CA GLY A 245 -9.02 6.40 -10.75
C GLY A 245 -8.13 7.44 -10.06
N LEU A 246 -7.54 7.08 -8.93
CA LEU A 246 -6.54 7.90 -8.23
C LEU A 246 -5.18 7.91 -8.97
N GLY A 247 -5.16 7.35 -10.18
CA GLY A 247 -4.01 7.25 -11.08
C GLY A 247 -3.52 8.62 -11.53
N GLY A 248 -2.51 9.10 -10.80
CA GLY A 248 -1.50 10.08 -11.21
C GLY A 248 -0.13 9.66 -10.68
N THR A 249 0.02 8.39 -10.32
CA THR A 249 1.09 7.83 -9.49
C THR A 249 1.33 6.39 -9.94
N SER A 250 1.36 6.15 -11.25
CA SER A 250 2.22 5.08 -11.79
C SER A 250 3.67 5.50 -11.56
N GLY A 251 4.07 5.66 -10.31
CA GLY A 251 5.38 5.19 -9.94
C GLY A 251 5.29 3.73 -10.31
N VAL A 252 5.94 3.35 -11.40
CA VAL A 252 6.47 2.01 -11.48
C VAL A 252 7.20 1.83 -10.14
N ILE A 253 6.56 1.16 -9.17
CA ILE A 253 7.31 0.36 -8.22
C ILE A 253 8.10 -0.47 -9.19
N ASN A 254 9.39 -0.16 -9.32
CA ASN A 254 10.32 -0.95 -10.07
C ASN A 254 10.15 -2.36 -9.51
N LYS A 255 9.31 -3.16 -10.19
CA LYS A 255 9.35 -4.61 -10.23
C LYS A 255 10.66 -4.97 -10.95
N VAL A 256 11.77 -4.46 -10.43
CA VAL A 256 13.01 -5.20 -10.47
C VAL A 256 12.80 -6.25 -9.40
N ASN A 257 12.49 -7.45 -9.86
CA ASN A 257 12.38 -8.64 -9.02
C ASN A 257 13.44 -8.60 -7.91
N ASN A 258 12.97 -8.81 -6.67
CA ASN A 258 13.78 -9.12 -5.48
C ASN A 258 14.40 -7.95 -4.72
N LEU A 259 13.57 -7.12 -4.09
CA LEU A 259 13.62 -6.71 -2.67
C LEU A 259 12.76 -5.46 -2.51
N ARG A 260 11.80 -5.48 -1.59
CA ARG A 260 11.03 -4.29 -1.25
C ARG A 260 12.01 -3.20 -0.78
N GLN A 261 11.88 -2.00 -1.33
CA GLN A 261 12.68 -0.82 -0.99
C GLN A 261 12.63 -0.48 0.51
N SER A 262 11.64 -1.02 1.22
CA SER A 262 11.45 -0.97 2.68
C SER A 262 12.32 -1.92 3.51
N SER A 263 13.14 -2.80 2.90
CA SER A 263 13.99 -3.74 3.66
C SER A 263 15.37 -3.21 4.06
N LEU A 264 15.82 -2.07 3.52
CA LEU A 264 17.14 -1.50 3.84
C LEU A 264 17.07 -0.58 5.06
N LYS A 265 17.32 -1.11 6.26
CA LYS A 265 17.40 -0.28 7.47
C LYS A 265 18.83 0.17 7.71
N LEU A 266 19.00 1.47 7.94
CA LEU A 266 20.28 2.07 8.32
C LEU A 266 20.21 2.47 9.78
N ILE A 267 21.09 1.90 10.60
CA ILE A 267 21.22 2.31 12.00
C ILE A 267 22.55 3.03 12.15
N ASN A 268 22.48 4.36 12.29
CA ASN A 268 23.65 5.19 12.52
C ASN A 268 24.27 4.87 13.89
N LYS A 269 25.58 4.68 13.89
CA LYS A 269 26.41 4.57 15.09
C LYS A 269 27.56 5.57 14.99
N VAL A 270 28.17 5.91 16.12
CA VAL A 270 29.39 6.73 16.09
C VAL A 270 30.42 5.99 15.23
N ASN A 271 30.89 6.65 14.17
CA ASN A 271 31.90 6.15 13.23
C ASN A 271 31.55 4.87 12.43
N SER A 272 30.28 4.46 12.38
CA SER A 272 29.83 3.39 11.50
C SER A 272 28.32 3.44 11.29
N PHE A 273 27.79 2.70 10.34
CA PHE A 273 26.36 2.38 10.33
C PHE A 273 26.18 0.89 10.06
N ASN A 274 25.07 0.35 10.55
CA ASN A 274 24.65 -1.00 10.22
C ASN A 274 23.65 -0.92 9.07
N LEU A 275 23.90 -1.72 8.04
CA LEU A 275 23.00 -1.94 6.92
C LEU A 275 22.28 -3.27 7.13
N GLU A 276 20.98 -3.22 7.35
CA GLU A 276 20.15 -4.42 7.50
C GLU A 276 19.31 -4.62 6.23
N PHE A 277 19.21 -5.87 5.76
CA PHE A 277 18.38 -6.28 4.63
C PHE A 277 18.05 -7.76 4.71
N SER A 278 16.95 -8.18 4.09
CA SER A 278 16.54 -9.59 4.07
C SER A 278 16.82 -10.22 2.71
N LEU A 279 17.05 -11.53 2.63
CA LEU A 279 17.15 -12.26 1.37
C LEU A 279 16.19 -13.45 1.36
N GLN A 280 15.69 -13.84 0.19
CA GLN A 280 14.86 -15.06 0.06
C GLN A 280 15.68 -16.34 -0.06
N SER A 281 16.95 -16.23 -0.44
CA SER A 281 17.88 -17.34 -0.61
C SER A 281 19.30 -16.85 -0.36
N ASN A 282 20.24 -17.78 -0.16
CA ASN A 282 21.63 -17.43 0.06
C ASN A 282 22.22 -16.76 -1.18
N LYS A 283 22.91 -15.61 -1.01
CA LYS A 283 23.53 -14.84 -2.09
C LYS A 283 24.85 -14.22 -1.63
N ASP A 284 25.81 -14.13 -2.55
CA ASP A 284 26.95 -13.23 -2.39
C ASP A 284 26.53 -11.81 -2.78
N VAL A 285 26.72 -10.87 -1.85
CA VAL A 285 26.27 -9.48 -1.95
C VAL A 285 27.47 -8.55 -1.93
N ASP A 286 27.53 -7.68 -2.93
CA ASP A 286 28.44 -6.52 -2.97
C ASP A 286 27.74 -5.32 -2.31
N VAL A 287 28.39 -4.70 -1.33
CA VAL A 287 27.95 -3.46 -0.71
C VAL A 287 28.97 -2.36 -1.02
N LEU A 288 28.57 -1.39 -1.84
CA LEU A 288 29.42 -0.30 -2.32
C LEU A 288 28.98 1.01 -1.67
N LEU A 289 29.89 1.69 -0.98
CA LEU A 289 29.69 3.05 -0.51
C LEU A 289 30.30 4.02 -1.51
N MET A 290 29.51 4.99 -1.95
CA MET A 290 29.88 5.96 -2.98
C MET A 290 29.73 7.38 -2.43
N ASP A 291 30.61 8.28 -2.85
CA ASP A 291 30.43 9.72 -2.60
C ASP A 291 29.42 10.35 -3.59
N ILE A 292 29.10 11.64 -3.44
CA ILE A 292 28.15 12.36 -4.32
C ILE A 292 28.55 12.40 -5.80
N SER A 293 29.81 12.10 -6.12
CA SER A 293 30.29 12.03 -7.51
C SER A 293 30.14 10.62 -8.11
N GLY A 294 29.63 9.66 -7.34
CA GLY A 294 29.50 8.25 -7.74
C GLY A 294 30.79 7.44 -7.57
N ARG A 295 31.87 8.04 -7.06
CA ARG A 295 33.12 7.32 -6.81
C ARG A 295 32.93 6.37 -5.63
N VAL A 296 33.26 5.09 -5.83
CA VAL A 296 33.28 4.09 -4.77
C VAL A 296 34.40 4.41 -3.78
N VAL A 297 34.02 4.78 -2.56
CA VAL A 297 34.94 5.06 -1.45
C VAL A 297 35.14 3.84 -0.55
N LYS A 298 34.27 2.83 -0.64
CA LYS A 298 34.39 1.54 0.06
C LYS A 298 33.60 0.45 -0.64
N ALA A 299 34.12 -0.78 -0.66
CA ALA A 299 33.42 -1.97 -1.16
C ALA A 299 33.54 -3.10 -0.13
N ILE A 300 32.46 -3.84 0.09
CA ILE A 300 32.39 -4.98 1.01
C ILE A 300 31.72 -6.12 0.24
N LYS A 301 32.33 -7.31 0.26
CA LYS A 301 31.70 -8.54 -0.22
C LYS A 301 31.22 -9.33 0.98
N ALA A 302 29.96 -9.73 0.99
CA ALA A 302 29.36 -10.49 2.07
C ALA A 302 28.57 -11.68 1.52
N SER A 303 28.86 -12.88 2.01
CA SER A 303 28.02 -14.05 1.79
C SER A 303 26.86 -14.00 2.79
N CYS A 304 25.65 -13.79 2.28
CA CYS A 304 24.46 -13.52 3.06
C CYS A 304 23.47 -14.69 2.93
N GLY A 305 22.84 -15.06 4.04
CA GLY A 305 21.87 -16.16 4.09
C GLY A 305 20.45 -15.71 3.74
N ALA A 306 19.56 -16.66 3.49
CA ALA A 306 18.12 -16.40 3.50
C ALA A 306 17.69 -15.84 4.88
N GLY A 307 16.72 -14.93 4.90
CA GLY A 307 16.32 -14.18 6.08
C GLY A 307 17.13 -12.89 6.26
N ASN A 308 17.19 -12.38 7.49
CA ASN A 308 17.77 -11.08 7.80
C ASN A 308 19.30 -11.12 7.85
N ASN A 309 19.94 -10.14 7.22
CA ASN A 309 21.38 -9.96 7.17
C ASN A 309 21.74 -8.56 7.69
N ASN A 310 22.94 -8.44 8.25
CA ASN A 310 23.47 -7.17 8.76
C ASN A 310 24.91 -6.99 8.30
N VAL A 311 25.19 -5.91 7.58
CA VAL A 311 26.52 -5.53 7.13
C VAL A 311 26.93 -4.23 7.83
N LYS A 312 27.97 -4.30 8.65
CA LYS A 312 28.53 -3.12 9.32
C LYS A 312 29.47 -2.36 8.39
N ILE A 313 29.23 -1.06 8.24
CA ILE A 313 30.05 -0.17 7.42
C ILE A 313 30.77 0.82 8.33
N ASP A 314 32.07 0.64 8.49
CA ASP A 314 32.93 1.59 9.20
C ASP A 314 33.15 2.86 8.37
N THR A 315 32.90 4.02 8.99
CA THR A 315 33.00 5.33 8.37
C THR A 315 34.17 6.16 8.87
N ARG A 316 35.01 5.71 9.82
CA ARG A 316 36.08 6.49 10.50
C ARG A 316 36.91 7.38 9.57
N ASN A 317 37.30 6.86 8.42
CA ASN A 317 38.20 7.54 7.47
C ASN A 317 37.47 8.34 6.39
N LEU A 318 36.14 8.49 6.49
CA LEU A 318 35.32 9.22 5.55
C LEU A 318 35.08 10.65 6.02
N LYS A 319 35.04 11.58 5.07
CA LYS A 319 34.72 12.99 5.33
C LYS A 319 33.25 13.14 5.70
N ARG A 320 32.91 14.27 6.33
CA ARG A 320 31.50 14.65 6.52
C ARG A 320 30.87 14.92 5.15
N GLY A 321 29.63 14.51 4.96
CA GLY A 321 28.91 14.74 3.70
C GLY A 321 27.89 13.67 3.37
N VAL A 322 27.31 13.79 2.17
CA VAL A 322 26.32 12.85 1.63
C VAL A 322 27.03 11.72 0.90
N TYR A 323 26.58 10.50 1.15
CA TYR A 323 27.06 9.27 0.53
C TYR A 323 25.87 8.42 0.08
N PHE A 324 26.14 7.44 -0.78
CA PHE A 324 25.17 6.47 -1.25
C PHE A 324 25.68 5.06 -1.01
N VAL A 325 24.88 4.22 -0.35
CA VAL A 325 25.16 2.79 -0.18
C VAL A 325 24.39 2.04 -1.25
N ASN A 326 25.11 1.34 -2.12
CA ASN A 326 24.57 0.43 -3.11
C ASN A 326 24.74 -1.00 -2.62
N VAL A 327 23.69 -1.80 -2.68
CA VAL A 327 23.69 -3.23 -2.38
C VAL A 327 23.36 -3.97 -3.66
N LYS A 328 24.23 -4.88 -4.08
CA LYS A 328 24.16 -5.54 -5.38
C LYS A 328 24.43 -7.04 -5.27
N TYR A 329 23.66 -7.82 -6.00
CA TYR A 329 23.98 -9.21 -6.36
C TYR A 329 23.35 -9.53 -7.72
N THR A 330 23.56 -10.74 -8.25
CA THR A 330 22.98 -11.12 -9.55
C THR A 330 21.45 -10.99 -9.54
N GLY A 331 20.92 -10.04 -10.32
CA GLY A 331 19.49 -9.75 -10.40
C GLY A 331 18.96 -8.78 -9.33
N PHE A 332 19.82 -8.11 -8.56
CA PHE A 332 19.42 -7.11 -7.58
C PHE A 332 20.39 -5.92 -7.52
N ASN A 333 19.82 -4.71 -7.41
CA ASN A 333 20.55 -3.47 -7.20
C ASN A 333 19.64 -2.49 -6.43
N ALA A 334 20.06 -2.04 -5.25
CA ALA A 334 19.35 -1.01 -4.49
C ALA A 334 20.32 0.03 -3.93
N VAL A 335 19.89 1.28 -3.87
CA VAL A 335 20.69 2.41 -3.39
C VAL A 335 19.96 3.13 -2.25
N LYS A 336 20.70 3.51 -1.20
CA LYS A 336 20.19 4.34 -0.11
C LYS A 336 21.14 5.48 0.22
N LYS A 337 20.59 6.68 0.39
CA LYS A 337 21.34 7.87 0.84
C LYS A 337 21.74 7.69 2.31
N VAL A 338 22.97 8.08 2.63
CA VAL A 338 23.52 8.16 4.00
C VAL A 338 24.16 9.53 4.19
N GLU A 339 23.98 10.11 5.37
CA GLU A 339 24.67 11.33 5.76
C GLU A 339 25.69 11.02 6.85
N ILE A 340 26.96 11.35 6.59
CA ILE A 340 28.00 11.31 7.60
C ILE A 340 28.07 12.69 8.22
N ILE A 341 27.37 12.84 9.34
CA ILE A 341 27.46 13.98 10.24
C ILE A 341 28.37 13.56 11.40
N ARG A 342 29.46 14.31 11.61
CA ARG A 342 30.35 14.15 12.76
C ARG A 342 30.38 15.44 13.53
#